data_AF-A0A370Q2T6-F1
#
_entry.id   AF-A0A370Q2T6-F1
#
_cell.length_a   1.000
_cell.length_b   1.000
_cell.length_c   1.000
_cell.angle_alpha   90.00
_cell.angle_beta   90.00
_cell.angle_gamma   90.00
#
_symmetry.space_group_name_H-M   'P 1'
#
loop_
_entity.id
_entity.type
_entity.pdbx_description
1 polymer ?
#
loop_
_entity_poly.entity_id
_entity_poly.type
_entity_poly.pdbx_seq_one_letter_code
_entity_poly.pdbx_strand_id
1 'polypeptide(L)'
;MNNEEIIGTWRSKDFPLYTFGDSKVITLHVPDLERATLWVKDENNLTLVQGNITVQEIDNDIFEINFNGDAIHEKFNSVSSRMHMKSNPQSFLIDLPDYGERYMEKIN
;
A
#
# COMPACT_ATOMS: atom_id res chain seq x y z
N MET A 1 -12.36 1.90 -0.60
CA MET A 1 -11.51 1.52 -1.73
C MET A 1 -12.01 0.18 -2.23
N ASN A 2 -12.13 0.01 -3.54
CA ASN A 2 -12.44 -1.28 -4.16
C ASN A 2 -11.26 -1.74 -5.06
N ASN A 3 -11.41 -2.92 -5.66
CA ASN A 3 -10.40 -3.52 -6.54
C ASN A 3 -10.00 -2.59 -7.70
N GLU A 4 -10.96 -1.95 -8.38
CA GLU A 4 -10.64 -1.06 -9.50
C GLU A 4 -9.96 0.24 -9.03
N GLU A 5 -10.35 0.74 -7.86
CA GLU A 5 -9.77 1.96 -7.29
C GLU A 5 -8.28 1.80 -6.94
N ILE A 6 -7.83 0.61 -6.51
CA ILE A 6 -6.42 0.34 -6.15
C ILE A 6 -5.49 0.27 -7.36
N ILE A 7 -6.01 0.08 -8.59
CA ILE A 7 -5.17 0.04 -9.80
C ILE A 7 -4.44 1.38 -9.98
N GLY A 8 -3.12 1.33 -10.11
CA GLY A 8 -2.23 2.48 -10.25
C GLY A 8 -0.94 2.33 -9.46
N THR A 9 -0.18 3.42 -9.37
CA THR A 9 1.01 3.49 -8.52
C THR A 9 0.73 4.37 -7.32
N TRP A 10 1.03 3.87 -6.14
CA TRP A 10 0.86 4.57 -4.87
C TRP A 10 2.20 4.68 -4.19
N ARG A 11 2.52 5.86 -3.67
CA ARG A 11 3.80 6.10 -3.00
C ARG A 11 3.57 6.76 -1.65
N SER A 12 4.31 6.27 -0.66
CA SER A 12 4.30 6.86 0.67
C SER A 12 4.86 8.28 0.62
N LYS A 13 4.24 9.19 1.36
CA LYS A 13 4.74 10.55 1.59
C LYS A 13 4.63 10.92 3.06
N ASP A 14 5.57 11.73 3.53
CA ASP A 14 5.41 12.40 4.81
C ASP A 14 4.29 13.45 4.69
N PHE A 15 3.41 13.46 5.68
CA PHE A 15 2.32 14.42 5.85
C PHE A 15 2.41 15.02 7.26
N PRO A 16 1.93 16.25 7.53
CA PRO A 16 2.12 16.91 8.83
C PRO A 16 1.65 16.11 10.06
N LEU A 17 0.73 15.15 9.88
CA LEU A 17 0.27 14.22 10.93
C LEU A 17 0.83 12.79 10.81
N TYR A 18 1.53 12.49 9.71
CA TYR A 18 2.13 11.20 9.37
C TYR A 18 3.55 11.41 8.85
N THR A 19 4.45 11.83 9.74
CA THR A 19 5.88 11.97 9.44
C THR A 19 6.62 10.82 10.10
N PHE A 20 7.33 10.01 9.31
CA PHE A 20 7.98 8.80 9.82
C PHE A 20 9.46 9.01 10.14
N GLY A 21 10.10 9.98 9.47
CA GLY A 21 11.49 10.36 9.72
C GLY A 21 12.51 9.26 9.39
N ASP A 22 12.08 8.14 8.82
CA ASP A 22 12.92 6.97 8.50
C ASP A 22 13.48 6.98 7.07
N SER A 23 13.13 8.01 6.30
CA SER A 23 13.55 8.20 4.90
C SER A 23 13.17 7.05 3.96
N LYS A 24 12.30 6.13 4.39
CA LYS A 24 11.88 4.99 3.58
C LYS A 24 10.72 5.40 2.67
N VAL A 25 10.89 5.16 1.37
CA VAL A 25 9.84 5.41 0.38
C VAL A 25 9.22 4.08 -0.01
N ILE A 26 8.00 3.85 0.43
CA ILE A 26 7.24 2.64 0.14
C ILE A 26 6.38 2.88 -1.09
N THR A 27 6.39 1.94 -2.02
CA THR A 27 5.60 2.02 -3.25
C THR A 27 4.79 0.75 -3.41
N LEU A 28 3.50 0.93 -3.67
CA LEU A 28 2.57 -0.12 -4.11
C LEU A 28 2.24 0.15 -5.57
N HIS A 29 2.64 -0.75 -6.47
CA HIS A 29 2.31 -0.69 -7.88
C HIS A 29 1.33 -1.80 -8.22
N VAL A 30 0.21 -1.42 -8.83
CA VAL A 30 -0.89 -2.32 -9.21
C VAL A 30 -1.27 -2.00 -10.66
N PRO A 31 -0.56 -2.53 -11.66
CA PRO A 31 -0.93 -2.36 -13.07
C PRO A 31 -2.30 -2.99 -13.39
N ASP A 32 -2.64 -4.09 -12.73
CA ASP A 32 -3.92 -4.79 -12.81
C ASP A 32 -4.10 -5.69 -11.56
N LEU A 33 -5.24 -6.36 -11.43
CA LEU A 33 -5.54 -7.20 -10.26
C LEU A 33 -4.74 -8.52 -10.22
N GLU A 34 -4.12 -8.91 -11.33
CA GLU A 34 -3.29 -10.12 -11.39
C GLU A 34 -1.86 -9.85 -10.96
N ARG A 35 -1.43 -8.58 -11.01
CA ARG A 35 -0.06 -8.17 -10.77
C ARG A 35 -0.02 -6.95 -9.87
N ALA A 36 0.48 -7.14 -8.66
CA ALA A 36 0.83 -6.09 -7.73
C ALA A 36 2.22 -6.32 -7.17
N THR A 37 2.89 -5.23 -6.79
CA THR A 37 4.18 -5.28 -6.10
C THR A 37 4.20 -4.19 -5.03
N LEU A 38 4.51 -4.58 -3.80
CA LEU A 38 4.78 -3.67 -2.70
C LEU A 38 6.27 -3.76 -2.38
N TRP A 39 6.97 -2.63 -2.44
CA TRP A 39 8.40 -2.58 -2.13
C TRP A 39 8.78 -1.31 -1.37
N VAL A 40 9.91 -1.39 -0.69
CA VAL A 40 10.54 -0.28 -0.01
C VAL A 40 11.77 0.12 -0.79
N LYS A 41 11.81 1.37 -1.23
CA LYS A 41 13.02 1.97 -1.76
C LYS A 41 13.93 2.33 -0.59
N ASP A 42 15.09 1.69 -0.60
CA ASP A 42 16.22 1.88 0.29
C ASP A 42 17.51 1.69 -0.53
N GLU A 43 18.68 1.52 0.10
CA GLU A 43 19.96 1.29 -0.60
C GLU A 43 19.91 0.18 -1.67
N ASN A 44 19.12 -0.89 -1.45
CA ASN A 44 19.06 -2.04 -2.36
C ASN A 44 17.69 -2.29 -3.04
N ASN A 45 16.66 -1.50 -2.72
CA ASN A 45 15.24 -1.81 -2.98
C ASN A 45 14.82 -3.20 -2.45
N LEU A 46 13.84 -3.23 -1.54
CA LEU A 46 13.35 -4.47 -0.96
C LEU A 46 11.90 -4.72 -1.38
N THR A 47 11.67 -5.74 -2.21
CA THR A 47 10.31 -6.24 -2.49
C THR A 47 9.78 -6.95 -1.24
N LEU A 48 8.67 -6.46 -0.69
CA LEU A 48 8.01 -7.06 0.47
C LEU A 48 7.08 -8.18 0.05
N VAL A 49 6.28 -7.93 -0.99
CA VAL A 49 5.36 -8.89 -1.57
C VAL A 49 5.06 -8.56 -3.03
N GLN A 50 4.83 -9.59 -3.84
CA GLN A 50 4.35 -9.49 -5.21
C GLN A 50 3.34 -10.60 -5.52
N GLY A 51 2.36 -10.31 -6.37
CA GLY A 51 1.36 -11.30 -6.78
C GLY A 51 0.01 -10.67 -7.11
N ASN A 52 -1.03 -11.50 -7.16
CA ASN A 52 -2.40 -11.05 -7.36
C ASN A 52 -2.87 -10.24 -6.14
N ILE A 53 -3.75 -9.27 -6.35
CA ILE A 53 -4.24 -8.39 -5.29
C ILE A 53 -5.76 -8.39 -5.23
N THR A 54 -6.29 -8.42 -4.02
CA THR A 54 -7.71 -8.18 -3.75
C THR A 54 -7.86 -7.16 -2.62
N VAL A 55 -8.91 -6.35 -2.72
CA VAL A 55 -9.28 -5.33 -1.73
C VAL A 55 -10.68 -5.66 -1.21
N GLN A 56 -10.78 -5.88 0.08
CA GLN A 56 -12.03 -6.18 0.76
C GLN A 56 -12.34 -5.11 1.81
N GLU A 57 -13.54 -4.56 1.79
CA GLU A 57 -14.03 -3.71 2.87
C GLU A 57 -14.43 -4.58 4.08
N ILE A 58 -13.92 -4.23 5.26
CA ILE A 58 -14.16 -4.99 6.51
C ILE A 58 -15.09 -4.22 7.44
N ASP A 59 -14.89 -2.91 7.58
CA ASP A 59 -15.68 -2.00 8.40
C ASP A 59 -15.56 -0.59 7.81
N ASN A 60 -16.47 0.34 8.10
CA ASN A 60 -16.56 1.67 7.52
C ASN A 60 -15.19 2.32 7.22
N ASP A 61 -14.86 2.47 5.93
CA ASP A 61 -13.61 3.03 5.41
C ASP A 61 -12.31 2.28 5.78
N ILE A 62 -12.41 1.06 6.31
CA ILE A 62 -11.33 0.10 6.57
C ILE A 62 -11.39 -1.00 5.51
N PHE A 63 -10.27 -1.17 4.80
CA PHE A 63 -10.10 -2.13 3.73
C PHE A 63 -8.89 -3.02 4.02
N GLU A 64 -9.00 -4.30 3.75
CA GLU A 64 -7.87 -5.21 3.75
C GLU A 64 -7.37 -5.40 2.32
N ILE A 65 -6.06 -5.25 2.16
CA ILE A 65 -5.36 -5.49 0.90
C ILE A 65 -4.66 -6.83 1.04
N ASN A 66 -5.14 -7.81 0.29
CA ASN A 66 -4.61 -9.16 0.30
C ASN A 66 -3.77 -9.39 -0.96
N PHE A 67 -2.55 -9.89 -0.76
CA PHE A 67 -1.64 -10.31 -1.80
C PHE A 67 -1.57 -11.83 -1.83
N ASN A 68 -1.71 -12.40 -3.02
CA ASN A 68 -1.51 -13.83 -3.26
C ASN A 68 -0.34 -14.03 -4.22
N GLY A 69 0.82 -14.37 -3.66
CA GLY A 69 2.05 -14.59 -4.41
C GLY A 69 3.26 -14.71 -3.49
N ASP A 70 4.40 -14.21 -3.95
CA ASP A 70 5.67 -14.30 -3.25
C ASP A 70 5.83 -13.13 -2.27
N ALA A 71 5.88 -13.42 -0.97
CA ALA A 71 6.26 -12.47 0.05
C ALA A 71 7.59 -12.85 0.71
N ILE A 72 8.36 -11.85 1.10
CA ILE A 72 9.56 -12.07 1.92
C ILE A 72 9.21 -12.65 3.30
N HIS A 73 7.99 -12.38 3.77
CA HIS A 73 7.40 -12.94 4.97
C HIS A 73 5.88 -12.90 4.87
N GLU A 74 5.20 -13.94 5.36
CA GLU A 74 3.73 -14.09 5.31
C GLU A 74 2.94 -12.91 5.91
N LYS A 75 3.54 -12.11 6.80
CA LYS A 75 2.90 -10.93 7.39
C LYS A 75 2.59 -9.84 6.37
N PHE A 76 3.27 -9.85 5.22
CA PHE A 76 3.01 -8.93 4.11
C PHE A 76 1.94 -9.43 3.14
N ASN A 77 1.44 -10.67 3.30
CA ASN A 77 0.37 -11.20 2.44
C ASN A 77 -0.97 -10.50 2.67
N SER A 78 -1.16 -9.88 3.83
CA SER A 78 -2.39 -9.15 4.16
C SER A 78 -2.03 -7.92 4.98
N VAL A 79 -2.47 -6.76 4.52
CA VAL A 79 -2.20 -5.48 5.16
C VAL A 79 -3.49 -4.68 5.28
N SER A 80 -3.69 -4.07 6.43
CA SER A 80 -4.88 -3.23 6.66
C SER A 80 -4.66 -1.84 6.07
N SER A 81 -5.73 -1.22 5.62
CA SER A 81 -5.74 0.13 5.07
C SER A 81 -7.00 0.87 5.48
N ARG A 82 -6.93 2.20 5.57
CA ARG A 82 -8.05 3.04 5.98
C ARG A 82 -8.01 4.43 5.37
N MET A 83 -9.06 5.23 5.63
CA MET A 83 -9.12 6.65 5.25
C MET A 83 -8.90 6.88 3.74
N HIS A 84 -9.63 6.14 2.90
CA HIS A 84 -9.55 6.33 1.46
C HIS A 84 -10.16 7.67 1.03
N MET A 85 -9.28 8.63 0.74
CA MET A 85 -9.62 9.96 0.27
C MET A 85 -9.67 9.97 -1.26
N LYS A 86 -10.87 10.16 -1.81
CA LYS A 86 -11.11 10.26 -3.26
C LYS A 86 -10.73 11.63 -3.86
N SER A 87 -9.97 12.45 -3.14
CA SER A 87 -9.47 13.75 -3.58
C SER A 87 -8.42 13.61 -4.69
N ASN A 88 -7.91 14.72 -5.23
CA ASN A 88 -6.84 14.71 -6.24
C ASN A 88 -5.52 15.23 -5.63
N PRO A 89 -4.49 14.40 -5.43
CA PRO A 89 -4.43 12.97 -5.76
C PRO A 89 -5.26 12.10 -4.80
N GLN A 90 -5.66 10.91 -5.27
CA GLN A 90 -6.31 9.92 -4.40
C GLN A 90 -5.29 9.43 -3.37
N SER A 91 -5.75 9.14 -2.16
CA SER A 91 -4.86 8.70 -1.10
C SER A 91 -5.55 7.82 -0.06
N PHE A 92 -4.75 7.08 0.69
CA PHE A 92 -5.20 6.25 1.81
C PHE A 92 -4.08 6.02 2.82
N LEU A 93 -4.41 5.52 4.00
CA LEU A 93 -3.45 5.04 5.00
C LEU A 93 -3.32 3.52 4.89
N ILE A 94 -2.10 3.00 4.96
CA ILE A 94 -1.81 1.56 4.97
C ILE A 94 -0.99 1.22 6.21
N ASP A 95 -1.36 0.18 6.96
CA ASP A 95 -0.56 -0.31 8.09
C ASP A 95 0.31 -1.48 7.64
N LEU A 96 1.62 -1.24 7.62
CA LEU A 96 2.61 -2.18 7.12
C LEU A 96 3.40 -2.80 8.28
N PRO A 97 3.53 -4.13 8.34
CA PRO A 97 4.41 -4.78 9.29
C PRO A 97 5.83 -4.20 9.21
N ASP A 98 6.46 -3.94 10.35
CA ASP A 98 7.80 -3.33 10.51
C ASP A 98 7.94 -1.87 10.07
N TYR A 99 7.01 -1.34 9.29
CA TYR A 99 7.05 0.04 8.80
C TYR A 99 5.97 0.94 9.41
N GLY A 100 5.00 0.36 10.11
CA GLY A 100 3.85 1.05 10.69
C GLY A 100 2.89 1.61 9.65
N GLU A 101 1.98 2.45 10.09
CA GLU A 101 1.04 3.16 9.22
C GLU A 101 1.79 4.05 8.22
N ARG A 102 1.30 4.20 6.99
CA ARG A 102 1.87 5.06 5.95
C ARG A 102 0.78 5.76 5.16
N TYR A 103 0.98 7.05 4.93
CA TYR A 103 0.15 7.81 4.01
C TYR A 103 0.60 7.60 2.57
N MET A 104 -0.29 7.02 1.76
CA MET A 104 -0.05 6.65 0.37
C MET A 104 -0.79 7.59 -0.56
N GLU A 105 -0.08 8.26 -1.47
CA GLU A 105 -0.69 9.05 -2.55
C GLU A 105 -0.57 8.33 -3.88
N LYS A 106 -1.66 8.34 -4.65
CA LYS A 106 -1.65 7.91 -6.04
C LYS A 106 -0.80 8.90 -6.85
N ILE A 107 0.21 8.37 -7.53
CA ILE A 107 1.06 9.11 -8.46
C ILE A 107 0.67 8.62 -9.85
N ASN A 108 -0.12 9.45 -10.54
CA ASN A 108 -0.66 9.28 -11.90
C ASN A 108 0.06 8.23 -12.75
#